data_AF-A0A7W6TA13-F1
#
_entry.id   AF-A0A7W6TA13-F1
#
_cell.length_a   1.000
_cell.length_b   1.000
_cell.length_c   1.000
_cell.angle_alpha   90.00
_cell.angle_beta   90.00
_cell.angle_gamma   90.00
#
_symmetry.space_group_name_H-M   'P 1'
#
loop_
_entity.id
_entity.type
_entity.pdbx_description
1 polymer ?
#
loop_
_entity_poly.entity_id
_entity_poly.type
_entity_poly.pdbx_seq_one_letter_code
_entity_poly.pdbx_strand_id
1 'polypeptide(L)' 'MNIDLIDKTNLAFRRLKLVKMAIEDIEDEGQASALYEGVYLTEVILKELKELLEKARSEAITS' A
#
# COMPACT_ATOMS: atom_id res chain seq x y z
N MET A 1 4.15 18.10 10.02
CA MET A 1 3.00 17.61 9.21
C MET A 1 3.34 16.36 8.36
N ASN A 2 4.35 15.54 8.70
CA ASN A 2 4.82 14.45 7.80
C ASN A 2 4.85 13.03 8.42
N ILE A 3 4.84 12.88 9.76
CA ILE A 3 4.86 11.54 10.41
C ILE A 3 3.51 10.82 10.23
N ASP A 4 2.40 11.57 10.37
CA ASP A 4 1.04 11.04 10.26
C ASP A 4 0.74 10.45 8.87
N LEU A 5 1.33 10.97 7.80
CA LEU A 5 1.14 10.46 6.44
C LEU A 5 1.90 9.16 6.21
N ILE A 6 3.15 9.05 6.65
CA ILE A 6 3.94 7.80 6.55
C ILE A 6 3.27 6.69 7.36
N ASP A 7 2.77 6.99 8.55
CA ASP A 7 2.07 6.02 9.40
C ASP A 7 0.74 5.57 8.78
N LYS A 8 -0.03 6.49 8.18
CA LYS A 8 -1.23 6.12 7.40
C LYS A 8 -0.91 5.25 6.19
N THR A 9 0.18 5.53 5.48
CA THR A 9 0.64 4.69 4.36
C THR A 9 1.03 3.29 4.85
N ASN A 10 1.75 3.18 5.97
CA ASN A 10 2.06 1.90 6.60
C ASN A 10 0.80 1.14 7.05
N LEU A 11 -0.21 1.84 7.59
CA LEU A 11 -1.49 1.25 7.93
C LEU A 11 -2.23 0.75 6.68
N ALA A 12 -2.20 1.50 5.58
CA ALA A 12 -2.77 1.08 4.30
C ALA A 12 -2.11 -0.22 3.80
N PHE A 13 -0.79 -0.35 3.86
CA PHE A 13 -0.10 -1.61 3.54
C PHE A 13 -0.57 -2.79 4.38
N ARG A 14 -0.74 -2.59 5.69
CA ARG A 14 -1.22 -3.67 6.58
C ARG A 14 -2.64 -4.10 6.22
N ARG A 15 -3.53 -3.15 5.92
CA ARG A 15 -4.90 -3.45 5.47
C ARG A 15 -4.91 -4.16 4.13
N LEU A 16 -4.04 -3.76 3.21
CA LEU A 16 -3.92 -4.42 1.90
C LEU A 16 -3.49 -5.89 2.02
N LYS A 17 -2.62 -6.23 2.98
CA LYS A 17 -2.29 -7.63 3.29
C LYS A 17 -3.51 -8.44 3.73
N LEU A 18 -4.39 -7.87 4.56
CA LEU A 18 -5.62 -8.54 4.97
C LEU A 18 -6.55 -8.80 3.78
N VAL A 19 -6.61 -7.86 2.83
CA VAL A 19 -7.37 -8.06 1.58
C VAL A 19 -6.77 -9.19 0.75
N LYS A 20 -5.43 -9.28 0.61
CA LYS A 20 -4.78 -10.42 -0.08
C LYS A 20 -5.18 -11.76 0.52
N MET A 21 -5.14 -11.87 1.85
CA MET A 21 -5.53 -13.09 2.55
C MET A 21 -6.99 -13.45 2.29
N ALA A 22 -7.90 -12.46 2.26
CA ALA A 22 -9.31 -12.73 1.94
C ALA A 22 -9.52 -13.15 0.48
N ILE A 23 -8.65 -12.73 -0.45
CA ILE A 23 -8.71 -13.16 -1.86
C ILE A 23 -8.27 -14.63 -1.99
N GLU A 24 -7.33 -15.10 -1.16
CA GLU A 24 -6.89 -16.50 -1.15
C GLU A 24 -8.02 -17.49 -0.82
N ASP A 25 -9.06 -17.02 -0.13
CA ASP A 25 -10.25 -17.81 0.23
C ASP A 25 -11.33 -17.83 -0.89
N ILE A 26 -11.12 -17.14 -2.02
CA ILE A 26 -12.08 -17.12 -3.13
C ILE A 26 -11.88 -18.34 -4.03
N GLU A 27 -12.92 -19.18 -4.13
CA GLU A 27 -12.90 -20.40 -4.94
C GLU A 27 -12.91 -20.13 -6.47
N ASP A 28 -13.52 -19.01 -6.90
CA ASP A 28 -13.51 -18.59 -8.30
C ASP A 28 -12.15 -17.97 -8.66
N GLU A 29 -11.31 -18.76 -9.34
CA GLU A 29 -9.96 -18.35 -9.74
C GLU A 29 -9.94 -17.08 -10.62
N GLY A 30 -10.97 -16.86 -11.44
CA GLY A 30 -11.06 -15.68 -12.31
C GLY A 30 -11.31 -14.41 -11.50
N GLN A 31 -12.23 -14.48 -10.54
CA GLN A 31 -12.49 -13.37 -9.61
C GLN A 31 -11.31 -13.12 -8.68
N ALA A 32 -10.70 -14.19 -8.15
CA ALA A 32 -9.52 -14.10 -7.30
C ALA A 32 -8.36 -13.42 -8.03
N SER A 33 -8.09 -13.81 -9.27
CA SER A 33 -7.02 -13.23 -10.10
C SER A 33 -7.24 -11.74 -10.36
N ALA A 34 -8.45 -11.33 -10.76
CA ALA A 34 -8.77 -9.92 -11.00
C ALA A 34 -8.62 -9.05 -9.74
N LEU A 35 -9.02 -9.57 -8.58
CA LEU A 35 -8.83 -8.88 -7.30
C LEU A 35 -7.35 -8.81 -6.90
N TYR A 36 -6.59 -9.87 -7.16
CA TYR A 36 -5.14 -9.89 -6.93
C TYR A 36 -4.43 -8.81 -7.75
N GLU A 37 -4.78 -8.62 -9.02
CA GLU A 37 -4.22 -7.55 -9.86
C GLU A 37 -4.54 -6.16 -9.28
N GLY A 38 -5.79 -5.91 -8.89
CA GLY A 38 -6.18 -4.64 -8.27
C GLY A 38 -5.43 -4.35 -6.97
N VAL A 39 -5.25 -5.39 -6.14
CA VAL A 39 -4.46 -5.30 -4.92
C VAL A 39 -2.98 -5.08 -5.21
N TYR A 40 -2.42 -5.74 -6.22
CA TYR A 40 -1.03 -5.53 -6.64
C TYR A 40 -0.79 -4.09 -7.11
N LEU A 41 -1.66 -3.55 -7.96
CA LEU A 41 -1.59 -2.16 -8.41
C LEU A 41 -1.65 -1.18 -7.23
N THR A 42 -2.54 -1.42 -6.28
CA THR A 42 -2.64 -0.61 -5.05
C THR A 42 -1.36 -0.69 -4.23
N GLU A 43 -0.72 -1.87 -4.13
CA GLU A 43 0.54 -2.03 -3.42
C GLU A 43 1.67 -1.23 -4.06
N VAL A 44 1.76 -1.23 -5.39
CA VAL A 44 2.76 -0.46 -6.14
C VAL A 44 2.59 1.03 -5.86
N ILE A 45 1.37 1.56 -5.97
CA ILE A 45 1.07 2.99 -5.71
C ILE A 45 1.44 3.37 -4.27
N LEU A 46 1.12 2.53 -3.28
CA LEU A 46 1.47 2.80 -1.88
C LEU A 46 2.98 2.80 -1.64
N LYS A 47 3.77 2.01 -2.40
CA LYS A 47 5.24 2.00 -2.32
C LYS A 47 5.82 3.31 -2.83
N GLU A 48 5.40 3.72 -4.02
CA GLU A 48 5.82 4.99 -4.61
C GLU A 48 5.44 6.18 -3.70
N LEU A 49 4.22 6.19 -3.16
CA LEU A 49 3.79 7.22 -2.22
C LEU A 49 4.65 7.26 -0.96
N LYS A 50 5.00 6.10 -0.40
CA LYS A 50 5.86 6.02 0.79
C LYS A 50 7.24 6.59 0.51
N GLU A 51 7.86 6.22 -0.62
CA GLU A 51 9.18 6.73 -1.03
C GLU A 51 9.16 8.25 -1.20
N LEU A 52 8.12 8.80 -1.83
CA LEU A 52 7.95 10.26 -1.97
C LEU A 52 7.82 10.96 -0.61
N LEU A 53 7.04 10.39 0.33
CA LEU A 53 6.89 10.94 1.67
C LEU A 53 8.19 10.89 2.48
N GLU A 54 8.94 9.79 2.37
CA GLU A 54 10.25 9.64 3.04
C GLU A 54 11.29 10.62 2.47
N LYS A 55 11.29 10.82 1.15
CA LYS A 55 12.11 11.85 0.49
C LYS A 55 11.75 13.25 0.97
N ALA A 56 10.46 13.62 0.92
CA ALA A 56 9.98 14.93 1.35
C ALA A 56 10.27 15.20 2.84
N ARG A 57 10.18 14.16 3.69
CA ARG A 57 10.57 14.26 5.10
C ARG A 57 12.07 14.52 5.27
N SER A 58 12.91 13.84 4.49
CA SER A 58 14.37 13.99 4.57
C SER A 58 14.80 15.39 4.13
N GLU A 59 14.25 15.88 3.02
CA GLU A 59 14.51 17.23 2.50
C GLU A 59 14.12 18.31 3.53
N ALA A 60 12.96 18.14 4.19
CA ALA A 60 12.48 19.07 5.22
C ALA A 60 13.31 19.07 6.53
N ILE A 61 14.12 18.04 6.78
CA ILE A 61 15.05 18.01 7.93
C ILE A 61 16.36 18.70 7.58
N THR A 62 16.75 18.69 6.31
CA THR A 62 18.00 19.28 5.81
C THR A 62 17.90 20.75 5.40
N SER A 63 16.67 21.30 5.30
CA SER A 63 16.39 22.71 5.01
C SER A 63 16.24 23.54 6.28
#